data_AF-A0A521GW63-F1
#
_entry.id   AF-A0A521GW63-F1
#
_cell.length_a   1.000
_cell.length_b   1.000
_cell.length_c   1.000
_cell.angle_alpha   90.00
_cell.angle_beta   90.00
_cell.angle_gamma   90.00
#
_symmetry.space_group_name_H-M   'P 1'
#
loop_
_entity.id
_entity.type
_entity.pdbx_description
1 polymer ?
#
loop_
_entity_poly.entity_id
_entity_poly.type
_entity_poly.pdbx_seq_one_letter_code
_entity_poly.pdbx_strand_id
1 'polypeptide(L)'
;MKKIATLIRMYKFELDEKRRALVAIEEQMQRTMDARLNLDKELAEEQKTAAQAIELGMTYHGYSKKFIARRQKLEQELEHLKIEVEKAELVVQMAYQELKKYEVTAERQAAREKLEATRKEQAETDDTTIAAFERKKKS
;
A
#
# COMPACT_ATOMS: atom_id res chain seq x y z
N MET A 1 20.22 19.57 5.46
CA MET A 1 18.79 19.38 5.77
C MET A 1 17.83 19.42 4.57
N LYS A 2 17.70 20.53 3.80
CA LYS A 2 16.64 20.66 2.76
C LYS A 2 16.62 19.55 1.69
N LYS A 3 17.78 19.06 1.25
CA LYS A 3 17.87 18.04 0.19
C LYS A 3 17.27 16.68 0.60
N ILE A 4 17.55 16.20 1.82
CA ILE A 4 17.02 14.92 2.32
C ILE A 4 15.51 15.01 2.58
N ALA A 5 15.03 16.13 3.12
CA ALA A 5 13.60 16.34 3.34
C ALA A 5 12.81 16.33 2.02
N THR A 6 13.35 16.90 0.94
CA THR A 6 12.74 16.83 -0.40
C THR A 6 12.69 15.40 -0.93
N LEU A 7 13.76 14.62 -0.76
CA LEU A 7 13.79 13.21 -1.16
C LEU A 7 12.74 12.38 -0.39
N ILE A 8 12.65 12.56 0.93
CA ILE A 8 11.63 11.88 1.74
C ILE A 8 10.22 12.19 1.22
N ARG A 9 9.93 13.45 0.88
CA ARG A 9 8.62 13.82 0.33
C ARG A 9 8.35 13.15 -1.02
N MET A 10 9.36 13.12 -1.90
CA MET A 10 9.26 12.44 -3.20
C MET A 10 8.97 10.94 -3.02
N TYR A 11 9.72 10.25 -2.17
CA TYR A 11 9.51 8.82 -1.91
C TYR A 11 8.21 8.49 -1.18
N LYS A 12 7.69 9.41 -0.35
CA LYS A 12 6.33 9.28 0.22
C LYS A 12 5.27 9.33 -0.88
N PHE A 13 5.39 10.28 -1.79
CA PHE A 13 4.48 10.38 -2.93
C PHE A 13 4.55 9.13 -3.81
N GLU A 14 5.75 8.63 -4.09
CA GLU A 14 5.93 7.39 -4.86
C GLU A 14 5.29 6.18 -4.16
N LEU A 15 5.51 6.02 -2.84
CA LEU A 15 4.87 4.96 -2.06
C LEU A 15 3.34 5.05 -2.12
N ASP A 16 2.78 6.26 -2.01
CA ASP A 16 1.34 6.48 -2.10
C ASP A 16 0.80 6.15 -3.50
N GLU A 17 1.56 6.44 -4.57
CA GLU A 17 1.21 6.01 -5.92
C GLU A 17 1.20 4.49 -6.06
N LYS A 18 2.20 3.78 -5.52
CA LYS A 18 2.23 2.31 -5.57
C LYS A 18 1.08 1.70 -4.78
N ARG A 19 0.73 2.27 -3.63
CA ARG A 19 -0.44 1.85 -2.84
C ARG A 19 -1.75 2.06 -3.58
N ARG A 20 -1.92 3.21 -4.25
CA ARG A 20 -3.11 3.45 -5.10
C ARG A 20 -3.21 2.44 -6.24
N ALA A 21 -2.09 2.08 -6.85
CA ALA A 21 -2.07 1.05 -7.89
C ALA A 21 -2.47 -0.33 -7.34
N LEU A 22 -1.95 -0.73 -6.17
CA LEU A 22 -2.35 -1.97 -5.49
C LEU A 22 -3.87 -2.00 -5.23
N VAL A 23 -4.42 -0.95 -4.63
CA VAL A 23 -5.86 -0.84 -4.35
C VAL A 23 -6.69 -0.97 -5.63
N ALA A 24 -6.27 -0.35 -6.73
CA ALA A 24 -6.99 -0.47 -8.00
C ALA A 24 -7.05 -1.91 -8.53
N ILE A 25 -6.00 -2.70 -8.32
CA ILE A 25 -5.95 -4.12 -8.70
C ILE A 25 -6.82 -4.95 -7.75
N GLU A 26 -6.76 -4.70 -6.45
CA GLU A 26 -7.60 -5.36 -5.44
C GLU A 26 -9.09 -5.10 -5.69
N GLU A 27 -9.46 -3.87 -6.02
CA GLU A 27 -10.83 -3.52 -6.41
C GLU A 27 -11.27 -4.26 -7.68
N GLN A 28 -10.38 -4.39 -8.66
CA GLN A 28 -10.68 -5.16 -9.87
C GLN A 28 -10.90 -6.64 -9.53
N MET A 29 -10.06 -7.21 -8.67
CA MET A 29 -10.22 -8.58 -8.18
C MET A 29 -11.56 -8.76 -7.48
N GLN A 30 -11.94 -7.84 -6.59
CA GLN A 30 -13.22 -7.89 -5.91
C GLN A 30 -14.41 -7.82 -6.88
N ARG A 31 -14.37 -6.91 -7.87
CA ARG A 31 -15.40 -6.83 -8.92
C ARG A 31 -15.53 -8.14 -9.70
N THR A 32 -14.42 -8.80 -10.01
CA THR A 32 -14.43 -10.08 -10.71
C THR A 32 -14.96 -11.22 -9.83
N MET A 33 -14.67 -11.20 -8.52
CA MET A 33 -15.26 -12.14 -7.56
C MET A 33 -16.77 -11.97 -7.45
N ASP A 34 -17.25 -10.73 -7.38
CA ASP A 34 -18.68 -10.41 -7.31
C ASP A 34 -19.40 -10.83 -8.62
N ALA A 35 -18.77 -10.58 -9.77
CA ALA A 35 -19.29 -11.02 -11.06
C ALA A 35 -19.42 -12.55 -11.15
N ARG A 36 -18.44 -13.29 -10.60
CA ARG A 36 -18.50 -14.75 -10.50
C ARG A 36 -19.66 -15.21 -9.61
N LEU A 37 -19.81 -14.60 -8.43
CA LEU A 37 -20.90 -14.94 -7.51
C LEU A 37 -22.28 -14.70 -8.13
N ASN A 38 -22.43 -13.57 -8.83
CA ASN A 38 -23.69 -13.25 -9.53
C ASN A 38 -23.96 -14.23 -10.65
N LEU A 39 -22.93 -14.60 -11.42
CA LEU A 39 -23.04 -15.64 -12.44
C LEU A 39 -23.51 -16.98 -11.82
N ASP A 40 -22.91 -17.42 -10.71
CA ASP A 40 -23.33 -18.65 -10.03
C ASP A 40 -24.80 -18.59 -9.54
N LYS A 41 -25.30 -17.42 -9.14
CA LYS A 41 -26.72 -17.21 -8.79
C LYS A 41 -27.64 -17.29 -10.03
N GLU A 42 -27.27 -16.64 -11.13
CA GLU A 42 -28.01 -16.68 -12.39
C GLU A 42 -28.20 -18.14 -12.88
N LEU A 43 -27.16 -18.97 -12.78
CA LEU A 43 -27.26 -20.38 -13.15
C LEU A 43 -28.24 -21.16 -12.27
N ALA A 44 -28.24 -20.92 -10.96
CA ALA A 44 -29.12 -21.61 -10.04
C ALA A 44 -30.60 -21.28 -10.32
N GLU A 45 -30.90 -20.04 -10.66
CA GLU A 45 -32.24 -19.61 -11.05
C GLU A 45 -32.68 -20.23 -12.39
N GLU A 46 -31.77 -20.28 -13.37
CA GLU A 46 -32.05 -20.88 -14.67
C GLU A 46 -32.26 -22.39 -14.58
N GLN A 47 -31.46 -23.08 -13.75
CA GLN A 47 -31.62 -24.49 -13.43
C GLN A 47 -32.99 -24.80 -12.83
N LYS A 48 -33.43 -23.98 -11.87
CA LYS A 48 -34.74 -24.13 -11.24
C LYS A 48 -35.87 -23.95 -12.25
N THR A 49 -35.73 -22.99 -13.16
CA THR A 49 -36.72 -22.70 -14.21
C THR A 49 -36.79 -23.83 -15.24
N ALA A 50 -35.65 -24.32 -15.71
CA ALA A 50 -35.57 -25.44 -16.66
C ALA A 50 -36.13 -26.75 -16.07
N ALA A 51 -35.92 -27.00 -14.78
CA ALA A 51 -36.48 -28.18 -14.09
C ALA A 51 -38.02 -28.16 -14.01
N GLN A 52 -38.65 -26.99 -14.10
CA GLN A 52 -40.12 -26.83 -14.06
C GLN A 52 -40.78 -26.95 -15.43
N ALA A 53 -40.02 -26.81 -16.53
CA ALA A 53 -40.53 -26.80 -17.89
C ALA A 53 -39.85 -27.90 -18.73
N ILE A 54 -40.50 -29.06 -18.81
CA ILE A 54 -40.02 -30.27 -19.52
C ILE A 54 -39.65 -29.97 -20.99
N GLU A 55 -40.30 -28.99 -21.64
CA GLU A 55 -40.03 -28.60 -23.03
C GLU A 55 -38.76 -27.73 -23.22
N LEU A 56 -38.15 -27.19 -22.16
CA LEU A 56 -36.97 -26.30 -22.23
C LEU A 56 -35.62 -27.04 -22.17
N GLY A 57 -35.61 -28.37 -22.18
CA GLY A 57 -34.39 -29.17 -22.00
C GLY A 57 -33.30 -28.95 -23.07
N MET A 58 -33.67 -28.69 -24.32
CA MET A 58 -32.67 -28.42 -25.39
C MET A 58 -32.04 -27.02 -25.29
N THR A 59 -32.83 -26.00 -24.92
CA THR A 59 -32.34 -24.64 -24.68
C THR A 59 -31.34 -24.58 -23.52
N TYR A 60 -31.56 -25.37 -22.48
CA TYR A 60 -30.69 -25.46 -21.31
C TYR A 60 -29.29 -26.03 -21.63
N HIS A 61 -29.15 -26.95 -22.61
CA HIS A 61 -27.84 -27.48 -23.01
C HIS A 61 -26.94 -26.41 -23.65
N GLY A 62 -27.50 -25.52 -24.49
CA GLY A 62 -26.75 -24.42 -25.10
C GLY A 62 -26.33 -23.36 -24.07
N TYR A 63 -27.18 -23.09 -23.09
CA TYR A 63 -26.88 -22.18 -21.98
C TYR A 63 -25.75 -22.70 -21.09
N SER A 64 -25.77 -23.99 -20.72
CA SER A 64 -24.75 -24.59 -19.84
C SER A 64 -23.31 -24.48 -20.40
N LYS A 65 -23.11 -24.62 -21.71
CA LYS A 65 -21.79 -24.44 -22.34
C LYS A 65 -21.29 -23.00 -22.28
N LYS A 66 -22.16 -22.03 -22.57
CA LYS A 66 -21.81 -20.59 -22.47
C LYS A 66 -21.50 -20.20 -21.02
N PHE A 67 -22.25 -20.74 -20.08
CA PHE A 67 -22.04 -20.54 -18.65
C PHE A 67 -20.66 -21.05 -18.21
N ILE A 68 -20.33 -22.31 -18.53
CA ILE A 68 -19.04 -22.92 -18.19
C ILE A 68 -17.89 -22.08 -18.76
N ALA A 69 -17.98 -21.67 -20.03
CA ALA A 69 -16.96 -20.84 -20.66
C ALA A 69 -16.79 -19.47 -19.97
N ARG A 70 -17.90 -18.81 -19.60
CA ARG A 70 -17.86 -17.52 -18.90
C ARG A 70 -17.27 -17.66 -17.50
N ARG A 71 -17.62 -18.71 -16.77
CA ARG A 71 -17.07 -19.00 -15.44
C ARG A 71 -15.57 -19.30 -15.51
N GLN A 72 -15.13 -20.13 -16.46
CA GLN A 72 -13.71 -20.40 -16.69
C GLN A 72 -12.92 -19.13 -16.99
N LYS A 73 -13.49 -18.21 -17.78
CA LYS A 73 -12.86 -16.92 -18.07
C LYS A 73 -12.69 -16.07 -16.80
N LEU A 74 -13.73 -15.98 -15.96
CA LEU A 74 -13.65 -15.24 -14.68
C LEU A 74 -12.66 -15.90 -13.72
N GLU A 75 -12.60 -17.23 -13.68
CA GLU A 75 -11.61 -17.99 -12.89
C GLU A 75 -10.17 -17.70 -13.34
N GLN A 76 -9.91 -17.69 -14.64
CA GLN A 76 -8.60 -17.35 -15.19
C GLN A 76 -8.23 -15.89 -14.92
N GLU A 77 -9.18 -14.97 -15.06
CA GLU A 77 -8.97 -13.56 -14.75
C GLU A 77 -8.65 -13.33 -13.27
N LEU A 78 -9.35 -14.02 -12.36
CA LEU A 78 -9.05 -13.97 -10.93
C LEU A 78 -7.66 -14.49 -10.61
N GLU A 79 -7.25 -15.60 -11.21
CA GLU A 79 -5.92 -16.15 -10.98
C GLU A 79 -4.82 -15.20 -11.47
N HIS A 80 -5.03 -14.57 -12.63
CA HIS A 80 -4.13 -13.53 -13.12
C HIS A 80 -4.09 -12.32 -12.16
N LEU A 81 -5.25 -11.84 -11.68
CA LEU A 81 -5.33 -10.71 -10.76
C LEU A 81 -4.64 -10.98 -9.43
N LYS A 82 -4.72 -12.20 -8.87
CA LYS A 82 -3.98 -12.57 -7.66
C LYS A 82 -2.47 -12.41 -7.83
N ILE A 83 -1.93 -12.91 -8.95
CA ILE A 83 -0.51 -12.78 -9.27
C ILE A 83 -0.12 -11.29 -9.39
N GLU A 84 -0.98 -10.47 -9.99
CA GLU A 84 -0.74 -9.03 -10.09
C GLU A 84 -0.82 -8.31 -8.73
N VAL A 85 -1.70 -8.73 -7.83
CA VAL A 85 -1.74 -8.26 -6.43
C VAL A 85 -0.41 -8.58 -5.74
N GLU A 86 0.04 -9.83 -5.78
CA GLU A 86 1.31 -10.24 -5.15
C GLU A 86 2.51 -9.43 -5.68
N LYS A 87 2.55 -9.18 -6.99
CA LYS A 87 3.58 -8.32 -7.60
C LYS A 87 3.47 -6.88 -7.12
N ALA A 88 2.27 -6.32 -7.05
CA ALA A 88 2.03 -4.96 -6.61
C ALA A 88 2.38 -4.77 -5.12
N GLU A 89 2.07 -5.75 -4.27
CA GLU A 89 2.49 -5.79 -2.87
C GLU A 89 4.00 -5.74 -2.72
N LEU A 90 4.73 -6.52 -3.52
CA LEU A 90 6.20 -6.49 -3.54
C LEU A 90 6.73 -5.10 -3.94
N VAL A 91 6.13 -4.48 -4.95
CA VAL A 91 6.50 -3.12 -5.39
C VAL A 91 6.25 -2.09 -4.27
N VAL A 92 5.12 -2.18 -3.57
CA VAL A 92 4.81 -1.33 -2.41
C VAL A 92 5.84 -1.54 -1.30
N GLN A 93 6.20 -2.80 -1.01
CA GLN A 93 7.20 -3.13 0.00
C GLN A 93 8.58 -2.55 -0.36
N MET A 94 9.01 -2.67 -1.62
CA MET A 94 10.27 -2.09 -2.10
C MET A 94 10.27 -0.56 -1.98
N ALA A 95 9.18 0.12 -2.38
CA ALA A 95 9.06 1.56 -2.24
C ALA A 95 9.11 2.01 -0.76
N TYR A 96 8.46 1.26 0.13
CA TYR A 96 8.50 1.51 1.57
C TYR A 96 9.92 1.34 2.15
N GLN A 97 10.64 0.28 1.74
CA GLN A 97 12.03 0.08 2.16
C GLN A 97 12.92 1.23 1.71
N GLU A 98 12.74 1.72 0.48
CA GLU A 98 13.52 2.85 -0.04
C GLU A 98 13.25 4.14 0.75
N LEU A 99 11.98 4.47 0.99
CA LEU A 99 11.59 5.58 1.86
C LEU A 99 12.25 5.48 3.24
N LYS A 100 12.22 4.28 3.84
CA LYS A 100 12.73 4.09 5.20
C LYS A 100 14.23 4.33 5.31
N LYS A 101 15.02 4.04 4.27
CA LYS A 101 16.47 4.36 4.24
C LYS A 101 16.71 5.86 4.42
N TYR A 102 15.93 6.70 3.72
CA TYR A 102 16.07 8.16 3.82
C TYR A 102 15.57 8.69 5.17
N GLU A 103 14.47 8.16 5.71
CA GLU A 103 13.98 8.55 7.03
C GLU A 103 15.00 8.23 8.13
N VAL A 104 15.59 7.03 8.15
CA VAL A 104 16.63 6.66 9.11
C VAL A 104 17.88 7.56 8.97
N THR A 105 18.24 7.91 7.74
CA THR A 105 19.37 8.84 7.48
C THR A 105 19.08 10.23 8.04
N ALA A 106 17.86 10.74 7.84
CA ALA A 106 17.43 12.03 8.37
C ALA A 106 17.40 12.04 9.90
N GLU A 107 16.87 10.98 10.52
CA GLU A 107 16.82 10.82 11.98
C GLU A 107 18.23 10.84 12.60
N ARG A 108 19.17 10.09 12.01
CA ARG A 108 20.57 10.07 12.46
C ARG A 108 21.24 11.44 12.35
N GLN A 109 20.96 12.16 11.27
CA GLN A 109 21.49 13.51 11.09
C GLN A 109 20.89 14.50 12.10
N ALA A 110 19.58 14.48 12.30
CA ALA A 110 18.90 15.32 13.29
C ALA A 110 19.41 15.05 14.72
N ALA A 111 19.67 13.79 15.06
CA ALA A 111 20.25 13.42 16.36
C ALA A 111 21.66 14.01 16.55
N ARG A 112 22.51 13.97 15.51
CA ARG A 112 23.85 14.59 15.54
C ARG A 112 23.77 16.10 15.72
N GLU A 113 22.92 16.77 14.94
CA GLU A 113 22.73 18.21 15.00
C GLU A 113 22.22 18.65 16.39
N LYS A 114 21.32 17.87 16.99
CA LYS A 114 20.84 18.11 18.36
C LYS A 114 21.96 17.96 19.40
N LEU A 115 22.78 16.92 19.30
CA LEU A 115 23.90 16.71 20.22
C LEU A 115 24.93 17.85 20.11
N GLU A 116 25.25 18.30 18.90
CA GLU A 116 26.14 19.44 18.69
C GLU A 116 25.56 20.74 19.24
N ALA A 117 24.25 20.98 19.07
CA ALA A 117 23.57 22.15 19.64
C ALA A 117 23.64 22.13 21.18
N THR A 118 23.27 21.02 21.81
CA THR A 118 23.35 20.88 23.27
C THR A 118 24.78 21.06 23.79
N ARG A 119 25.80 20.54 23.08
CA ARG A 119 27.19 20.73 23.46
C ARG A 119 27.63 22.20 23.39
N LYS A 120 27.17 22.94 22.38
CA LYS A 120 27.45 24.38 22.24
C LYS A 120 26.75 25.19 23.35
N GLU A 121 25.47 24.92 23.59
CA GLU A 121 24.69 25.56 24.66
C GLU A 121 25.32 25.32 26.04
N GLN A 122 25.81 24.11 26.31
CA GLN A 122 26.54 23.80 27.55
C GLN A 122 27.82 24.61 27.68
N ALA A 123 28.65 24.66 26.62
CA ALA A 123 29.89 25.44 26.64
C ALA A 123 29.64 26.94 26.90
N GLU A 124 28.62 27.53 26.26
CA GLU A 124 28.23 28.93 26.49
C GLU A 124 27.73 29.17 27.93
N THR A 125 26.99 28.21 28.49
CA THR A 125 26.50 28.28 29.87
C THR A 125 27.64 28.18 30.88
N ASP A 126 28.63 27.31 30.64
CA ASP A 126 29.79 27.16 31.50
C ASP A 126 30.67 28.42 31.48
N ASP A 127 30.92 28.99 30.29
CA ASP A 127 31.68 30.23 30.13
C ASP A 127 31.03 31.40 30.89
N THR A 128 29.72 31.56 30.78
CA THR A 128 28.98 32.63 31.50
C THR A 128 28.98 32.41 33.01
N THR A 129 28.90 31.16 33.46
CA THR A 129 28.94 30.79 34.88
C THR A 129 30.32 31.08 35.49
N ILE A 130 31.40 30.73 34.79
CA ILE A 130 32.78 31.03 35.20
C ILE A 130 32.98 32.55 35.29
N ALA A 131 32.59 33.30 34.26
CA ALA A 131 32.73 34.75 34.25
C ALA A 131 31.95 35.44 35.39
N ALA A 132 30.75 34.95 35.72
CA ALA A 132 29.97 35.46 36.84
C ALA A 132 30.64 35.16 38.19
N PHE A 133 31.21 33.96 38.36
CA PHE A 133 31.94 33.59 39.56
C PHE A 133 33.19 34.45 39.78
N GLU A 134 33.98 34.68 38.73
CA GLU A 134 35.17 35.54 38.80
C GLU A 134 34.85 36.98 39.20
N ARG A 135 33.75 37.56 38.69
CA ARG A 135 33.29 38.89 39.09
C ARG A 135 32.93 38.96 40.57
N LYS A 136 32.26 37.94 41.09
CA LYS A 136 31.87 37.88 42.50
C LYS A 136 33.07 37.74 43.44
N LYS A 137 34.16 37.11 43.00
CA LYS A 137 35.41 36.99 43.77
C LYS A 137 36.23 38.28 43.80
N LYS A 138 36.04 39.18 42.83
CA LYS A 138 36.74 40.48 42.73
C LYS A 138 35.98 41.63 43.40
N SER A 139 34.73 41.42 43.82
CA SER A 139 33.94 42.35 44.63
C SER A 139 34.08 42.04 46.11
#